data_AF-A0A0G1W9N0-F1
#
_entry.id   AF-A0A0G1W9N0-F1
#
_cell.length_a   1.000
_cell.length_b   1.000
_cell.length_c   1.000
_cell.angle_alpha   90.00
_cell.angle_beta   90.00
_cell.angle_gamma   90.00
#
_symmetry.space_group_name_H-M   'P 1'
#
loop_
_entity.id
_entity.type
_entity.pdbx_description
1 polymer ?
#
loop_
_entity_poly.entity_id
_entity_poly.type
_entity_poly.pdbx_seq_one_letter_code
_entity_poly.pdbx_strand_id
1 'polypeptide(L)'
;MNKAKIVALLILASGLVASLVILKTPAKNGGFSLNSSFQESNNPSLDFESALKLSNQKTNQVNGGESSSNLTDNLAALYAGEVVKNIEADGSFNGDAFNAEGLDLEQLLQTQANVLDIPEYKLSDIKISSDNSVQNQVAYLEGVDMLLKENFGGFHKNLAIALDEFFTKKDATSLNYLVEHIPNYLNGLLTLSAPSLWQTVHLQILNLWQKKLVVYRAILDFNSDPLKTFAALQYVFPIAEEDINLQTVMIKRYEELTSKS
;
A
#
# COMPACT_ATOMS: atom_id res chain seq x y z
N MET A 1 -11.11 -23.78 -30.58
CA MET A 1 -10.14 -24.19 -29.54
C MET A 1 -10.87 -24.18 -28.20
N ASN A 2 -10.92 -25.30 -27.46
CA ASN A 2 -11.71 -25.38 -26.22
C ASN A 2 -11.19 -24.39 -25.17
N LYS A 3 -12.11 -23.75 -24.43
CA LYS A 3 -11.80 -22.74 -23.39
C LYS A 3 -10.77 -23.26 -22.37
N ALA A 4 -10.83 -24.54 -22.03
CA ALA A 4 -9.85 -25.21 -21.15
C ALA A 4 -8.40 -25.18 -21.71
N LYS A 5 -8.22 -25.25 -23.03
CA LYS A 5 -6.89 -25.19 -23.66
C LYS A 5 -6.33 -23.76 -23.68
N ILE A 6 -7.18 -22.74 -23.69
CA ILE A 6 -6.77 -21.32 -23.65
C ILE A 6 -6.33 -20.95 -22.23
N VAL A 7 -7.06 -21.40 -21.20
CA VAL A 7 -6.71 -21.17 -19.79
C VAL A 7 -5.42 -21.88 -19.42
N ALA A 8 -5.23 -23.14 -19.85
CA ALA A 8 -3.97 -23.86 -19.62
C ALA A 8 -2.76 -23.16 -20.27
N LEU A 9 -2.96 -22.54 -21.44
CA LEU A 9 -1.89 -21.83 -22.16
C LEU A 9 -1.55 -20.49 -21.49
N LEU A 10 -2.52 -19.82 -20.86
CA LEU A 10 -2.30 -18.60 -20.06
C LEU A 10 -1.59 -18.89 -18.73
N ILE A 11 -1.91 -20.01 -18.07
CA ILE A 11 -1.22 -20.46 -16.84
C ILE A 11 0.23 -20.86 -17.16
N LEU A 12 0.45 -21.59 -18.26
CA LEU A 12 1.80 -21.93 -18.72
C LEU A 12 2.62 -20.69 -19.13
N ALA A 13 1.99 -19.71 -19.78
CA ALA A 13 2.66 -18.46 -20.17
C ALA A 13 3.05 -17.60 -18.97
N SER A 14 2.18 -17.47 -17.97
CA SER A 14 2.48 -16.70 -16.73
C SER A 14 3.57 -17.37 -15.89
N GLY A 15 3.58 -18.70 -15.80
CA GLY A 15 4.67 -19.46 -15.17
C GLY A 15 6.02 -19.32 -15.89
N LEU A 16 6.01 -19.26 -17.24
CA LEU A 16 7.22 -19.03 -18.05
C LEU A 16 7.78 -17.62 -17.91
N VAL A 17 6.93 -16.61 -17.74
CA VAL A 17 7.37 -15.23 -17.49
C VAL A 17 7.99 -15.10 -16.10
N ALA A 18 7.39 -15.73 -15.08
CA ALA A 18 7.96 -15.74 -13.72
C ALA A 18 9.30 -16.49 -13.64
N SER A 19 9.44 -17.62 -14.35
CA SER A 19 10.70 -18.38 -14.37
C SER A 19 11.82 -17.67 -15.13
N LEU A 20 11.51 -16.91 -16.19
CA LEU A 20 12.49 -16.07 -16.90
C LEU A 20 13.02 -14.91 -16.06
N VAL A 21 12.22 -14.36 -15.14
CA VAL A 21 12.65 -13.31 -14.19
C VAL A 21 13.60 -13.90 -13.14
N ILE A 22 13.34 -15.13 -12.67
CA ILE A 22 14.21 -15.85 -11.73
C ILE A 22 15.52 -16.30 -12.39
N LEU A 23 15.50 -16.72 -13.67
CA LEU A 23 16.69 -17.16 -14.40
C LEU A 23 17.59 -16.01 -14.89
N LYS A 24 17.05 -14.79 -15.03
CA LYS A 24 17.82 -13.59 -15.44
C LYS A 24 18.39 -12.79 -14.27
N THR A 25 18.02 -13.12 -13.03
CA THR A 25 18.70 -12.58 -11.85
C THR A 25 19.92 -13.46 -11.56
N PRO A 26 21.16 -13.01 -11.82
CA PRO A 26 22.32 -13.78 -11.42
C PRO A 26 22.30 -13.91 -9.90
N ALA A 27 22.39 -15.14 -9.39
CA ALA A 27 22.60 -15.41 -7.98
C ALA A 27 23.94 -14.78 -7.55
N LYS A 28 23.92 -13.53 -7.11
CA LYS A 28 25.04 -12.89 -6.44
C LYS A 28 24.98 -13.29 -4.97
N ASN A 29 25.75 -14.33 -4.64
CA ASN A 29 26.39 -14.40 -3.33
C ASN A 29 27.24 -13.14 -3.16
N GLY A 30 26.86 -12.25 -2.24
CA GLY A 30 27.63 -11.05 -1.95
C GLY A 30 26.88 -10.15 -0.98
N GLY A 31 27.41 -10.03 0.23
CA GLY A 31 26.88 -9.16 1.27
C GLY A 31 26.64 -7.74 0.78
N PHE A 32 25.58 -7.13 1.31
CA PHE A 32 25.21 -5.76 1.06
C PHE A 32 26.29 -4.84 1.65
N SER A 33 27.26 -4.46 0.83
CA SER A 33 28.23 -3.40 1.12
C SER A 33 27.78 -2.15 0.36
N LEU A 34 27.13 -1.23 1.07
CA LEU A 34 26.95 0.15 0.63
C LEU A 34 28.31 0.86 0.66
N ASN A 35 29.09 0.68 -0.40
CA ASN A 35 30.21 1.56 -0.66
C ASN A 35 30.22 1.93 -2.14
N SER A 36 29.48 2.98 -2.47
CA SER A 36 29.61 3.70 -3.73
C SER A 36 29.92 5.15 -3.41
N SER A 37 31.22 5.41 -3.35
CA SER A 37 31.90 6.67 -3.64
C SER A 37 31.01 7.80 -4.16
N PHE A 38 30.81 8.81 -3.32
CA PHE A 38 30.52 10.18 -3.74
C PHE A 38 31.73 10.69 -4.53
N GLN A 39 31.61 10.71 -5.86
CA GLN A 39 32.50 11.51 -6.69
C GLN A 39 31.98 12.95 -6.72
N GLU A 40 32.76 13.80 -6.05
CA GLU A 40 32.86 15.25 -6.18
C GLU A 40 32.39 15.78 -7.55
N SER A 41 31.22 16.43 -7.57
CA SER A 41 30.85 17.36 -8.64
C SER A 41 30.84 18.78 -8.07
N ASN A 42 31.85 19.57 -8.45
CA ASN A 42 31.96 20.99 -8.16
C ASN A 42 30.89 21.79 -8.94
N ASN A 43 29.68 21.90 -8.38
CA ASN A 43 28.63 22.79 -8.89
C ASN A 43 28.21 23.77 -7.76
N PRO A 44 28.53 25.07 -7.86
CA PRO A 44 28.29 26.03 -6.77
C PRO A 44 26.88 26.66 -6.83
N SER A 45 25.82 25.88 -7.06
CA SER A 45 24.45 26.45 -7.17
C SER A 45 23.36 25.72 -6.37
N LEU A 46 23.72 24.80 -5.48
CA LEU A 46 22.78 24.20 -4.53
C LEU A 46 23.13 24.66 -3.12
N ASP A 47 22.79 25.92 -2.85
CA ASP A 47 22.92 26.56 -1.55
C ASP A 47 21.80 26.08 -0.61
N PHE A 48 22.04 24.94 0.04
CA PHE A 48 21.17 24.33 1.06
C PHE A 48 21.04 25.22 2.32
N GLU A 49 21.79 26.32 2.46
CA GLU A 49 21.65 27.26 3.58
C GLU A 49 20.38 28.13 3.52
N SER A 50 19.70 28.21 2.37
CA SER A 50 18.49 29.03 2.23
C SER A 50 17.26 28.42 2.92
N ALA A 51 17.22 27.10 3.13
CA ALA A 51 16.13 26.41 3.83
C ALA A 51 16.18 26.58 5.36
N LEU A 52 17.35 26.91 5.93
CA LEU A 52 17.53 27.06 7.37
C LEU A 52 17.28 28.50 7.88
N LYS A 53 17.16 29.49 6.98
CA LYS A 53 16.98 30.90 7.36
C LYS A 53 15.51 31.34 7.51
N LEU A 54 14.54 30.44 7.34
CA LEU A 54 13.11 30.73 7.52
C LEU A 54 12.47 30.15 8.80
N SER A 55 13.21 29.43 9.64
CA SER A 55 12.65 28.76 10.85
C SER A 55 12.83 29.54 12.16
N ASN A 56 13.02 30.86 12.12
CA ASN A 56 13.04 31.71 13.31
C ASN A 56 11.69 32.43 13.54
N GLN A 57 10.59 31.68 13.50
CA GLN A 57 9.31 32.16 14.04
C GLN A 57 8.84 31.25 15.17
N LYS A 58 9.09 31.76 16.40
CA LYS A 58 8.31 31.58 17.63
C LYS A 58 7.64 30.22 17.83
N THR A 59 8.26 29.45 18.72
CA THR A 59 7.60 28.56 19.68
C THR A 59 6.28 29.17 20.18
N ASN A 60 5.16 28.66 19.68
CA ASN A 60 3.87 28.77 20.34
C ASN A 60 3.30 27.36 20.49
N GLN A 61 3.05 27.05 21.76
CA GLN A 61 2.33 25.95 22.36
C GLN A 61 1.45 25.09 21.44
N VAL A 62 1.65 23.78 21.61
CA VAL A 62 0.72 22.69 21.39
C VAL A 62 -0.73 23.11 21.66
N ASN A 63 -1.60 22.94 20.66
CA ASN A 63 -3.00 22.60 20.87
C ASN A 63 -3.43 21.64 19.77
N GLY A 64 -4.11 20.57 20.19
CA GLY A 64 -4.45 19.41 19.39
C GLY A 64 -5.21 19.76 18.10
N GLY A 65 -4.72 19.18 17.01
CA GLY A 65 -5.35 19.11 15.71
C GLY A 65 -4.74 17.91 14.99
N GLU A 66 -5.59 17.07 14.42
CA GLU A 66 -5.30 15.79 13.75
C GLU A 66 -3.90 15.73 13.13
N SER A 67 -3.03 14.94 13.77
CA SER A 67 -1.70 14.66 13.26
C SER A 67 -1.80 13.66 12.11
N SER A 68 -2.10 14.14 10.90
CA SER A 68 -1.71 13.41 9.69
C SER A 68 -0.19 13.54 9.58
N SER A 69 0.54 12.78 10.39
CA SER A 69 1.96 13.00 10.61
C SER A 69 2.77 12.47 9.43
N ASN A 70 3.43 13.35 8.69
CA ASN A 70 4.42 12.97 7.69
C ASN A 70 5.56 12.23 8.40
N LEU A 71 5.79 10.97 8.07
CA LEU A 71 6.78 10.13 8.75
C LEU A 71 8.20 10.58 8.46
N THR A 72 8.42 11.03 7.23
CA THR A 72 9.70 11.55 6.79
C THR A 72 10.07 12.80 7.60
N ASP A 73 9.13 13.73 7.78
CA ASP A 73 9.32 14.91 8.63
C ASP A 73 9.52 14.54 10.11
N ASN A 74 8.75 13.57 10.61
CA ASN A 74 8.90 13.07 11.98
C ASN A 74 10.28 12.46 12.22
N LEU A 75 10.78 11.62 11.30
CA LEU A 75 12.11 11.03 11.41
C LEU A 75 13.19 12.10 11.32
N ALA A 76 13.05 13.06 10.41
CA ALA A 76 13.98 14.19 10.31
C ALA A 76 14.00 15.01 11.61
N ALA A 77 12.86 15.24 12.24
CA ALA A 77 12.76 15.94 13.52
C ALA A 77 13.40 15.14 14.67
N LEU A 78 13.18 13.82 14.72
CA LEU A 78 13.84 12.94 15.70
C LEU A 78 15.36 12.93 15.53
N TYR A 79 15.83 12.82 14.28
CA TYR A 79 17.25 12.88 13.95
C TYR A 79 17.86 14.23 14.36
N ALA A 80 17.21 15.34 14.01
CA ALA A 80 17.67 16.67 14.39
C ALA A 80 17.69 16.86 15.91
N GLY A 81 16.69 16.35 16.63
CA GLY A 81 16.65 16.39 18.09
C GLY A 81 17.80 15.62 18.73
N GLU A 82 18.17 14.46 18.19
CA GLU A 82 19.30 13.69 18.69
C GLU A 82 20.65 14.36 18.39
N VAL A 83 20.77 14.98 17.21
CA VAL A 83 21.93 15.83 16.89
C VAL A 83 22.08 16.97 17.90
N VAL A 84 20.99 17.68 18.22
CA VAL A 84 21.02 18.79 19.19
C VAL A 84 21.42 18.29 20.59
N LYS A 85 20.84 17.19 21.07
CA LYS A 85 21.21 16.62 22.38
C LYS A 85 22.69 16.25 22.47
N ASN A 86 23.24 15.67 21.40
CA ASN A 86 24.66 15.29 21.36
C ASN A 86 25.59 16.52 21.34
N ILE A 87 25.18 17.61 20.68
CA ILE A 87 25.90 18.90 20.72
C ILE A 87 25.85 19.53 22.12
N GLU A 88 24.68 19.50 22.77
CA GLU A 88 24.51 20.04 24.12
C GLU A 88 25.30 19.25 25.18
N ALA A 89 25.48 17.95 24.98
CA ALA A 89 26.20 17.08 25.89
C ALA A 89 27.73 17.24 25.83
N ASP A 90 28.31 17.47 24.64
CA ASP A 90 29.77 17.48 24.43
C ASP A 90 30.34 18.86 24.03
N GLY A 91 29.48 19.88 23.86
CA GLY A 91 29.86 21.28 23.64
C GLY A 91 30.58 21.57 22.31
N SER A 92 30.76 20.56 21.45
CA SER A 92 31.41 20.64 20.14
C SER A 92 30.67 19.77 19.13
N PHE A 93 30.40 20.31 17.95
CA PHE A 93 29.94 19.51 16.81
C PHE A 93 31.16 18.84 16.15
N ASN A 94 31.60 17.71 16.71
CA ASN A 94 32.56 16.84 16.03
C ASN A 94 31.78 16.00 15.01
N GLY A 95 31.88 16.35 13.73
CA GLY A 95 31.23 15.63 12.62
C GLY A 95 31.58 14.13 12.53
N ASP A 96 32.66 13.70 13.19
CA ASP A 96 33.13 12.31 13.25
C ASP A 96 32.52 11.49 14.40
N ALA A 97 31.84 12.13 15.37
CA ALA A 97 31.26 11.44 16.53
C ALA A 97 29.83 10.92 16.28
N PHE A 98 29.26 11.16 15.10
CA PHE A 98 27.91 10.72 14.77
C PHE A 98 27.93 9.29 14.26
N ASN A 99 28.02 8.34 15.19
CA ASN A 99 27.89 6.94 14.86
C ASN A 99 26.40 6.61 14.69
N ALA A 100 25.91 6.67 13.45
CA ALA A 100 24.53 6.31 13.09
C ALA A 100 24.17 4.87 13.49
N GLU A 101 25.15 4.05 13.90
CA GLU A 101 24.99 2.73 14.50
C GLU A 101 24.10 2.72 15.77
N GLY A 102 23.91 3.86 16.45
CA GLY A 102 23.06 3.95 17.64
C GLY A 102 21.56 4.22 17.37
N LEU A 103 21.22 4.74 16.19
CA LEU A 103 19.84 4.92 15.76
C LEU A 103 19.43 3.66 15.01
N ASP A 104 18.85 2.71 15.74
CA ASP A 104 18.21 1.54 15.13
C ASP A 104 16.98 2.02 14.36
N LEU A 105 17.21 2.43 13.11
CA LEU A 105 16.20 2.87 12.16
C LEU A 105 15.14 1.79 11.98
N GLU A 106 15.54 0.52 12.08
CA GLU A 106 14.64 -0.62 12.01
C GLU A 106 13.74 -0.67 13.24
N GLN A 107 14.27 -0.44 14.44
CA GLN A 107 13.48 -0.31 15.67
C GLN A 107 12.58 0.94 15.68
N LEU A 108 12.99 2.04 15.05
CA LEU A 108 12.17 3.26 14.87
C LEU A 108 11.01 3.04 13.90
N LEU A 109 11.26 2.32 12.80
CA LEU A 109 10.21 1.90 11.86
C LEU A 109 9.30 0.82 12.48
N GLN A 110 9.85 -0.08 13.30
CA GLN A 110 9.07 -1.11 14.01
C GLN A 110 8.26 -0.55 15.19
N THR A 111 8.75 0.46 15.90
CA THR A 111 7.97 1.13 16.97
C THR A 111 6.80 1.94 16.39
N GLN A 112 6.87 2.28 15.10
CA GLN A 112 5.73 2.77 14.35
C GLN A 112 4.94 1.64 13.67
N ALA A 113 4.86 0.42 14.21
CA ALA A 113 4.17 -0.74 13.60
C ALA A 113 2.74 -0.49 13.06
N ASN A 114 2.10 0.63 13.41
CA ASN A 114 0.87 1.14 12.77
C ASN A 114 1.16 2.40 11.92
N VAL A 115 2.17 2.35 11.05
CA VAL A 115 2.55 3.46 10.16
C VAL A 115 1.35 3.93 9.33
N LEU A 116 0.53 2.97 8.90
CA LEU A 116 -0.70 3.23 8.18
C LEU A 116 -1.88 3.05 9.13
N ASP A 117 -2.52 4.16 9.47
CA ASP A 117 -3.84 4.12 10.09
C ASP A 117 -4.86 3.67 9.04
N ILE A 118 -5.24 2.39 9.11
CA ILE A 118 -6.20 1.77 8.21
C ILE A 118 -7.52 1.67 8.96
N PRO A 119 -8.52 2.52 8.64
CA PRO A 119 -9.84 2.39 9.25
C PRO A 119 -10.45 1.05 8.85
N GLU A 120 -11.11 0.41 9.80
CA GLU A 120 -11.78 -0.87 9.58
C GLU A 120 -13.29 -0.72 9.77
N TYR A 121 -14.04 -1.29 8.83
CA TYR A 121 -15.47 -1.49 8.97
C TYR A 121 -15.76 -2.59 9.99
N LYS A 122 -16.92 -2.47 10.63
CA LYS A 122 -17.47 -3.40 11.62
C LYS A 122 -18.76 -4.01 11.10
N LEU A 123 -19.21 -5.09 11.75
CA LEU A 123 -20.49 -5.72 11.42
C LEU A 123 -21.69 -4.77 11.55
N SER A 124 -21.60 -3.74 12.41
CA SER A 124 -22.63 -2.70 12.54
C SER A 124 -22.79 -1.84 11.28
N ASP A 125 -21.78 -1.81 10.42
CA ASP A 125 -21.70 -0.87 9.30
C ASP A 125 -22.29 -1.49 8.02
N ILE A 126 -22.59 -2.79 8.03
CA ILE A 126 -23.03 -3.55 6.85
C ILE A 126 -24.52 -3.92 6.94
N LYS A 127 -25.16 -4.00 5.77
CA LYS A 127 -26.54 -4.48 5.67
C LYS A 127 -26.58 -6.00 5.57
N ILE A 128 -27.32 -6.64 6.47
CA ILE A 128 -27.43 -8.09 6.54
C ILE A 128 -28.87 -8.52 6.22
N SER A 129 -29.01 -9.44 5.27
CA SER A 129 -30.26 -10.13 4.97
C SER A 129 -30.32 -11.46 5.73
N SER A 130 -31.49 -11.76 6.31
CA SER A 130 -31.77 -13.07 6.92
C SER A 130 -32.06 -14.17 5.87
N ASP A 131 -32.31 -13.80 4.61
CA ASP A 131 -32.54 -14.76 3.53
C ASP A 131 -31.21 -15.39 3.07
N ASN A 132 -31.05 -16.68 3.34
CA ASN A 132 -29.89 -17.46 2.90
C ASN A 132 -30.24 -18.44 1.76
N SER A 133 -31.33 -18.21 1.04
CA SER A 133 -31.69 -19.00 -0.14
C SER A 133 -30.56 -19.01 -1.18
N VAL A 134 -30.52 -20.06 -2.00
CA VAL A 134 -29.55 -20.16 -3.11
C VAL A 134 -29.67 -18.96 -4.03
N GLN A 135 -30.89 -18.56 -4.40
CA GLN A 135 -31.16 -17.37 -5.20
C GLN A 135 -30.57 -16.09 -4.58
N ASN A 136 -30.78 -15.84 -3.28
CA ASN A 136 -30.26 -14.62 -2.65
C ASN A 136 -28.73 -14.62 -2.55
N GLN A 137 -28.11 -15.78 -2.32
CA GLN A 137 -26.65 -15.91 -2.35
C GLN A 137 -26.06 -15.66 -3.74
N VAL A 138 -26.69 -16.18 -4.79
CA VAL A 138 -26.28 -15.93 -6.19
C VAL A 138 -26.44 -14.45 -6.53
N ALA A 139 -27.59 -13.85 -6.23
CA ALA A 139 -27.84 -12.43 -6.47
C ALA A 139 -26.85 -11.51 -5.73
N TYR A 140 -26.46 -11.87 -4.50
CA TYR A 140 -25.42 -11.17 -3.77
C TYR A 140 -24.07 -11.22 -4.50
N LEU A 141 -23.63 -12.40 -4.92
CA LEU A 141 -22.35 -12.57 -5.63
C LEU A 141 -22.32 -11.86 -6.97
N GLU A 142 -23.42 -11.92 -7.73
CA GLU A 142 -23.59 -11.16 -8.97
C GLU A 142 -23.59 -9.65 -8.70
N GLY A 143 -24.18 -9.21 -7.59
CA GLY A 143 -24.15 -7.82 -7.15
C GLY A 143 -22.74 -7.31 -6.86
N VAL A 144 -21.92 -8.12 -6.18
CA VAL A 144 -20.50 -7.79 -5.92
C VAL A 144 -19.73 -7.68 -7.25
N ASP A 145 -19.88 -8.65 -8.16
CA ASP A 145 -19.21 -8.64 -9.46
C ASP A 145 -19.68 -7.48 -10.36
N MET A 146 -20.96 -7.15 -10.33
CA MET A 146 -21.52 -5.99 -11.03
C MET A 146 -20.92 -4.68 -10.52
N LEU A 147 -20.86 -4.47 -9.20
CA LEU A 147 -20.20 -3.31 -8.60
C LEU A 147 -18.73 -3.22 -9.02
N LEU A 148 -18.03 -4.36 -9.08
CA LEU A 148 -16.63 -4.40 -9.50
C LEU A 148 -16.49 -3.97 -10.97
N LYS A 149 -17.34 -4.48 -11.86
CA LYS A 149 -17.35 -4.12 -13.29
C LYS A 149 -17.76 -2.67 -13.54
N GLU A 150 -18.72 -2.15 -12.79
CA GLU A 150 -19.14 -0.74 -12.89
C GLU A 150 -18.01 0.22 -12.55
N ASN A 151 -17.23 -0.10 -11.50
CA ASN A 151 -16.16 0.79 -11.02
C ASN A 151 -14.80 0.55 -11.69
N PHE A 152 -14.54 -0.66 -12.21
CA PHE A 152 -13.22 -1.04 -12.73
C PHE A 152 -13.24 -1.78 -14.07
N GLY A 153 -14.40 -1.99 -14.71
CA GLY A 153 -14.50 -2.75 -15.96
C GLY A 153 -13.75 -2.14 -17.14
N GLY A 154 -13.57 -0.82 -17.14
CA GLY A 154 -12.73 -0.09 -18.11
C GLY A 154 -11.24 -0.08 -17.78
N PHE A 155 -10.85 -0.60 -16.61
CA PHE A 155 -9.48 -0.65 -16.15
C PHE A 155 -8.85 -1.99 -16.50
N HIS A 156 -8.04 -2.00 -17.56
CA HIS A 156 -7.43 -3.23 -18.09
C HIS A 156 -6.03 -3.53 -17.53
N LYS A 157 -5.58 -2.75 -16.56
CA LYS A 157 -4.26 -2.90 -15.92
C LYS A 157 -4.44 -3.57 -14.56
N ASN A 158 -3.45 -4.35 -14.14
CA ASN A 158 -3.40 -4.87 -12.78
C ASN A 158 -2.52 -3.96 -11.90
N LEU A 159 -2.55 -4.18 -10.58
CA LEU A 159 -1.77 -3.39 -9.63
C LEU A 159 -0.27 -3.40 -9.95
N ALA A 160 0.30 -4.55 -10.34
CA ALA A 160 1.71 -4.64 -10.67
C ALA A 160 2.10 -3.72 -11.84
N ILE A 161 1.26 -3.67 -12.88
CA ILE A 161 1.44 -2.73 -14.00
C ILE A 161 1.31 -1.29 -13.52
N ALA A 162 0.32 -0.98 -12.69
CA ALA A 162 0.13 0.36 -12.16
C ALA A 162 1.33 0.84 -11.32
N LEU A 163 1.93 -0.05 -10.52
CA LEU A 163 3.13 0.24 -9.73
C LEU A 163 4.37 0.41 -10.60
N ASP A 164 4.57 -0.43 -11.63
CA ASP A 164 5.67 -0.25 -12.59
C ASP A 164 5.57 1.09 -13.33
N GLU A 165 4.38 1.45 -13.80
CA GLU A 165 4.13 2.75 -14.44
C GLU A 165 4.46 3.91 -13.49
N PHE A 166 4.05 3.81 -12.22
CA PHE A 166 4.33 4.83 -11.22
C PHE A 166 5.83 4.98 -10.93
N PHE A 167 6.52 3.91 -10.55
CA PHE A 167 7.92 4.00 -10.12
C PHE A 167 8.91 4.18 -11.27
N THR A 168 8.70 3.44 -12.37
CA THR A 168 9.62 3.39 -13.51
C THR A 168 9.34 4.48 -14.52
N LYS A 169 8.06 4.68 -14.88
CA LYS A 169 7.66 5.62 -15.95
C LYS A 169 7.24 6.99 -15.44
N LYS A 170 7.17 7.15 -14.10
CA LYS A 170 6.65 8.37 -13.44
C LYS A 170 5.23 8.71 -13.89
N ASP A 171 4.43 7.69 -14.19
CA ASP A 171 3.04 7.81 -14.61
C ASP A 171 2.11 7.31 -13.49
N ALA A 172 1.44 8.24 -12.81
CA ALA A 172 0.50 7.95 -11.72
C ALA A 172 -0.93 7.67 -12.20
N THR A 173 -1.22 7.76 -13.51
CA THR A 173 -2.59 7.71 -14.05
C THR A 173 -3.34 6.46 -13.60
N SER A 174 -2.70 5.30 -13.68
CA SER A 174 -3.33 4.02 -13.33
C SER A 174 -3.60 3.90 -11.83
N LEU A 175 -2.70 4.41 -10.98
CA LEU A 175 -2.84 4.35 -9.52
C LEU A 175 -3.85 5.39 -9.01
N ASN A 176 -3.89 6.58 -9.62
CA ASN A 176 -4.91 7.60 -9.38
C ASN A 176 -6.30 7.06 -9.73
N TYR A 177 -6.45 6.41 -10.89
CA TYR A 177 -7.71 5.78 -11.29
C TYR A 177 -8.23 4.83 -10.20
N LEU A 178 -7.37 3.95 -9.68
CA LEU A 178 -7.74 3.04 -8.59
C LEU A 178 -8.19 3.80 -7.34
N VAL A 179 -7.40 4.78 -6.89
CA VAL A 179 -7.69 5.56 -5.67
C VAL A 179 -8.99 6.37 -5.79
N GLU A 180 -9.33 6.85 -6.98
CA GLU A 180 -10.55 7.60 -7.24
C GLU A 180 -11.81 6.71 -7.27
N HIS A 181 -11.69 5.47 -7.75
CA HIS A 181 -12.84 4.58 -7.94
C HIS A 181 -13.14 3.68 -6.74
N ILE A 182 -12.13 3.35 -5.91
CA ILE A 182 -12.34 2.52 -4.71
C ILE A 182 -13.41 3.07 -3.75
N PRO A 183 -13.48 4.39 -3.44
CA PRO A 183 -14.54 4.93 -2.59
C PRO A 183 -15.96 4.65 -3.10
N ASN A 184 -16.18 4.75 -4.41
CA ASN A 184 -17.48 4.47 -5.01
C ASN A 184 -17.84 2.97 -4.90
N TYR A 185 -16.86 2.10 -5.13
CA TYR A 185 -17.02 0.67 -4.95
C TYR A 185 -17.33 0.28 -3.49
N LEU A 186 -16.61 0.86 -2.52
CA LEU A 186 -16.87 0.67 -1.09
C LEU A 186 -18.28 1.13 -0.70
N ASN A 187 -18.71 2.30 -1.17
CA ASN A 187 -20.08 2.77 -0.93
C ASN A 187 -21.12 1.83 -1.53
N GLY A 188 -20.89 1.34 -2.76
CA GLY A 188 -21.73 0.32 -3.38
C GLY A 188 -21.86 -0.93 -2.52
N LEU A 189 -20.74 -1.45 -2.01
CA LEU A 189 -20.73 -2.62 -1.12
C LEU A 189 -21.50 -2.37 0.18
N LEU A 190 -21.35 -1.21 0.83
CA LEU A 190 -22.09 -0.87 2.06
C LEU A 190 -23.61 -0.79 1.83
N THR A 191 -24.04 -0.48 0.61
CA THR A 191 -25.47 -0.47 0.26
C THR A 191 -26.03 -1.84 -0.10
N LEU A 192 -25.17 -2.79 -0.50
CA LEU A 192 -25.54 -4.14 -0.88
C LEU A 192 -25.87 -4.97 0.37
N SER A 193 -27.03 -5.63 0.37
CA SER A 193 -27.42 -6.50 1.49
C SER A 193 -26.77 -7.87 1.36
N ALA A 194 -25.86 -8.21 2.28
CA ALA A 194 -25.22 -9.51 2.32
C ALA A 194 -26.11 -10.55 3.04
N PRO A 195 -26.29 -11.78 2.50
CA PRO A 195 -26.88 -12.86 3.27
C PRO A 195 -26.08 -13.11 4.56
N SER A 196 -26.73 -13.44 5.67
CA SER A 196 -26.05 -13.66 6.96
C SER A 196 -24.89 -14.68 6.91
N LEU A 197 -24.99 -15.72 6.06
CA LEU A 197 -23.89 -16.68 5.84
C LEU A 197 -22.63 -16.05 5.20
N TRP A 198 -22.77 -14.90 4.55
CA TRP A 198 -21.72 -14.16 3.86
C TRP A 198 -21.19 -12.96 4.64
N GLN A 199 -21.75 -12.65 5.82
CA GLN A 199 -21.41 -11.42 6.55
C GLN A 199 -19.90 -11.27 6.82
N THR A 200 -19.22 -12.37 7.16
CA THR A 200 -17.78 -12.34 7.43
C THR A 200 -16.98 -12.07 6.17
N VAL A 201 -17.32 -12.73 5.06
CA VAL A 201 -16.67 -12.52 3.77
C VAL A 201 -16.93 -11.10 3.26
N HIS A 202 -18.16 -10.61 3.38
CA HIS A 202 -18.52 -9.25 3.00
C HIS A 202 -17.69 -8.20 3.77
N LEU A 203 -17.54 -8.40 5.08
CA LEU A 203 -16.70 -7.53 5.92
C LEU A 203 -15.23 -7.59 5.52
N GLN A 204 -14.70 -8.78 5.21
CA GLN A 204 -13.34 -8.95 4.71
C GLN A 204 -13.12 -8.22 3.38
N ILE A 205 -14.10 -8.27 2.46
CA ILE A 205 -14.03 -7.51 1.20
C ILE A 205 -13.93 -6.02 1.49
N LEU A 206 -14.83 -5.46 2.31
CA LEU A 206 -14.82 -4.04 2.66
C LEU A 206 -13.47 -3.61 3.26
N ASN A 207 -12.97 -4.36 4.23
CA ASN A 207 -11.71 -4.04 4.92
C ASN A 207 -10.50 -4.19 4.00
N LEU A 208 -10.48 -5.19 3.12
CA LEU A 208 -9.43 -5.33 2.12
C LEU A 208 -9.40 -4.13 1.15
N TRP A 209 -10.56 -3.69 0.67
CA TRP A 209 -10.61 -2.55 -0.26
C TRP A 209 -10.29 -1.23 0.43
N GLN A 210 -10.66 -1.06 1.69
CA GLN A 210 -10.23 0.09 2.50
C GLN A 210 -8.71 0.10 2.71
N LYS A 211 -8.12 -1.07 3.00
CA LYS A 211 -6.68 -1.28 3.12
C LYS A 211 -5.96 -0.93 1.82
N LYS A 212 -6.47 -1.41 0.67
CA LYS A 212 -5.98 -1.03 -0.67
C LYS A 212 -6.00 0.47 -0.88
N LEU A 213 -7.09 1.16 -0.54
CA LEU A 213 -7.21 2.61 -0.70
C LEU A 213 -6.13 3.37 0.09
N VAL A 214 -5.93 3.02 1.36
CA VAL A 214 -4.93 3.66 2.22
C VAL A 214 -3.52 3.43 1.69
N VAL A 215 -3.20 2.18 1.32
CA VAL A 215 -1.89 1.82 0.78
C VAL A 215 -1.62 2.54 -0.54
N TYR A 216 -2.57 2.56 -1.47
CA TYR A 216 -2.37 3.20 -2.77
C TYR A 216 -2.21 4.72 -2.65
N ARG A 217 -2.96 5.36 -1.73
CA ARG A 217 -2.77 6.79 -1.41
C ARG A 217 -1.40 7.07 -0.82
N ALA A 218 -0.95 6.23 0.11
CA ALA A 218 0.40 6.36 0.68
C ALA A 218 1.50 6.17 -0.36
N ILE A 219 1.28 5.34 -1.40
CA ILE A 219 2.23 5.18 -2.51
C ILE A 219 2.22 6.42 -3.43
N LEU A 220 1.05 6.97 -3.75
CA LEU A 220 0.94 8.19 -4.55
C LEU A 220 1.66 9.39 -3.91
N ASP A 221 1.73 9.42 -2.59
CA ASP A 221 2.38 10.49 -1.82
C ASP A 221 3.90 10.34 -1.68
N PHE A 222 4.54 9.51 -2.51
CA PHE A 222 5.98 9.22 -2.47
C PHE A 222 6.89 10.45 -2.44
N ASN A 223 6.52 11.52 -3.15
CA ASN A 223 7.35 12.72 -3.18
C ASN A 223 7.28 13.52 -1.88
N SER A 224 6.19 13.40 -1.12
CA SER A 224 5.99 14.14 0.13
C SER A 224 6.41 13.31 1.34
N ASP A 225 6.13 12.01 1.33
CA ASP A 225 6.42 11.10 2.45
C ASP A 225 6.96 9.73 1.97
N PRO A 226 8.22 9.67 1.51
CA PRO A 226 8.83 8.45 1.00
C PRO A 226 8.91 7.31 2.02
N LEU A 227 9.05 7.62 3.32
CA LEU A 227 9.03 6.58 4.37
C LEU A 227 7.66 5.92 4.50
N LYS A 228 6.59 6.71 4.43
CA LYS A 228 5.22 6.18 4.44
C LYS A 228 4.92 5.35 3.21
N THR A 229 5.40 5.77 2.04
CA THR A 229 5.34 4.93 0.83
C THR A 229 6.10 3.63 1.02
N PHE A 230 7.32 3.67 1.56
CA PHE A 230 8.12 2.46 1.80
C PHE A 230 7.40 1.48 2.73
N ALA A 231 6.82 1.98 3.84
CA ALA A 231 5.99 1.17 4.72
C ALA A 231 4.75 0.62 3.99
N ALA A 232 4.07 1.42 3.18
CA ALA A 232 2.91 0.99 2.41
C ALA A 232 3.22 -0.14 1.41
N LEU A 233 4.41 -0.12 0.80
CA LEU A 233 4.84 -1.18 -0.12
C LEU A 233 4.93 -2.55 0.56
N GLN A 234 5.19 -2.62 1.87
CA GLN A 234 5.21 -3.87 2.63
C GLN A 234 3.84 -4.56 2.68
N TYR A 235 2.75 -3.80 2.53
CA TYR A 235 1.38 -4.33 2.54
C TYR A 235 0.92 -4.85 1.17
N VAL A 236 1.61 -4.52 0.08
CA VAL A 236 1.16 -4.86 -1.29
C VAL A 236 1.02 -6.36 -1.49
N PHE A 237 2.01 -7.15 -1.06
CA PHE A 237 1.98 -8.60 -1.23
C PHE A 237 0.92 -9.28 -0.33
N PRO A 238 0.84 -9.00 0.99
CA PRO A 238 -0.24 -9.51 1.83
C PRO A 238 -1.65 -9.17 1.32
N ILE A 239 -1.85 -7.95 0.81
CA ILE A 239 -3.12 -7.52 0.20
C ILE A 239 -3.45 -8.36 -1.03
N ALA A 240 -2.47 -8.61 -1.90
CA ALA A 240 -2.69 -9.42 -3.09
C ALA A 240 -3.05 -10.86 -2.75
N GLU A 241 -2.41 -11.46 -1.75
CA GLU A 241 -2.71 -12.79 -1.26
C GLU A 241 -4.13 -12.87 -0.66
N GLU A 242 -4.49 -11.90 0.21
CA GLU A 242 -5.83 -11.79 0.79
C GLU A 242 -6.91 -11.65 -0.29
N ASP A 243 -6.66 -10.85 -1.33
CA ASP A 243 -7.56 -10.66 -2.47
C ASP A 243 -7.78 -11.94 -3.26
N ILE A 244 -6.71 -12.65 -3.61
CA ILE A 244 -6.78 -13.93 -4.32
C ILE A 244 -7.57 -14.95 -3.52
N ASN A 245 -7.35 -15.02 -2.20
CA ASN A 245 -8.06 -15.94 -1.32
C ASN A 245 -9.56 -15.64 -1.28
N LEU A 246 -9.95 -14.37 -1.11
CA LEU A 246 -11.36 -13.95 -1.11
C LEU A 246 -12.04 -14.22 -2.45
N GLN A 247 -11.38 -13.90 -3.57
CA GLN A 247 -11.91 -14.18 -4.91
C GLN A 247 -12.11 -15.68 -5.13
N THR A 248 -11.16 -16.50 -4.68
CA THR A 248 -11.26 -17.97 -4.78
C THR A 248 -12.46 -18.50 -4.00
N VAL A 249 -12.68 -18.01 -2.78
CA VAL A 249 -13.86 -18.38 -1.96
C VAL A 249 -15.16 -18.01 -2.67
N MET A 250 -15.24 -16.79 -3.22
CA MET A 250 -16.43 -16.31 -3.94
C MET A 250 -16.71 -17.13 -5.20
N ILE A 251 -15.70 -17.35 -6.05
CA ILE A 251 -15.83 -18.10 -7.31
C ILE A 251 -16.25 -19.54 -7.04
N LYS A 252 -15.54 -20.24 -6.15
CA LYS A 252 -15.86 -21.63 -5.82
C LYS A 252 -17.30 -21.76 -5.33
N ARG A 253 -17.72 -20.84 -4.46
CA ARG A 253 -19.07 -20.89 -3.90
C ARG A 253 -20.14 -20.55 -4.95
N TYR A 254 -19.87 -19.61 -5.84
CA TYR A 254 -20.74 -19.32 -6.97
C TYR A 254 -20.94 -20.56 -7.87
N GLU A 255 -19.85 -21.26 -8.20
CA GLU A 255 -19.89 -22.49 -8.98
C GLU A 255 -20.68 -23.61 -8.27
N GLU A 256 -20.52 -23.77 -6.96
CA GLU A 256 -21.29 -24.74 -6.17
C GLU A 256 -22.79 -24.45 -6.17
N LEU A 257 -23.18 -23.18 -6.12
CA LEU A 257 -24.58 -22.75 -6.09
C LEU A 257 -25.26 -22.90 -7.45
N THR A 258 -24.51 -22.70 -8.54
CA THR A 258 -25.04 -22.70 -9.92
C THR A 258 -24.91 -24.04 -10.65
N SER A 259 -24.00 -24.92 -10.23
CA SER A 259 -23.84 -26.26 -10.82
C SER A 259 -24.89 -27.28 -10.37
N LYS A 260 -25.64 -26.97 -9.30
CA LYS A 260 -26.67 -27.85 -8.72
C LYS A 260 -28.11 -27.47 -9.08
N SER A 261 -28.30 -26.40 -9.86
CA SER A 261 -29.59 -25.96 -10.39
C SER A 261 -29.80 -26.42 -11.83
#